data_AF-A0A822B612-F1
#
_entry.id   AF-A0A822B612-F1
#
_cell.length_a   1.000
_cell.length_b   1.000
_cell.length_c   1.000
_cell.angle_alpha   90.00
_cell.angle_beta   90.00
_cell.angle_gamma   90.00
#
_symmetry.space_group_name_H-M   'P 1'
#
loop_
_entity.id
_entity.type
_entity.pdbx_description
1 polymer ?
#
loop_
_entity_poly.entity_id
_entity_poly.type
_entity_poly.pdbx_seq_one_letter_code
_entity_poly.pdbx_strand_id
1 'polypeptide(L)'
;MHISAIPFQPVTVCCLGLTIGISRYISRLLQPIYDQATRSTTFFKATNPVHALENYAKEVRLQSNTLFAAVHVNELCTLIPHEQLTEPLQHFLYDYVPDGQVQGLTVDTIIELVRFVLQNQYFIFDNKIYRQIKGCGSDQPFNHLLANIYMFYWQQDLVKTLVNQNEIFGRYLNKIQLRTITNHDNDIEPRGLSFISDHPLLMYSTLIQACLMLAAVISSQVSDFHNERRDVQIVFLNNGYSMNFIKEHAEKLFQDFHISNWKSNLNQNTYDKMRGEIIEYDQQYQEMKIKHR
;
A
#
# COMPACT_ATOMS: atom_id res chain seq x y z
N MET A 1 8.54 12.51 -33.84
CA MET A 1 8.67 11.48 -32.80
C MET A 1 7.35 11.40 -32.07
N HIS A 2 6.76 10.21 -32.07
CA HIS A 2 5.43 9.93 -31.52
C HIS A 2 5.38 10.22 -30.02
N ILE A 3 4.39 11.01 -29.60
CA ILE A 3 3.92 11.05 -28.21
C ILE A 3 3.31 9.67 -27.95
N SER A 4 4.01 8.83 -27.20
CA SER A 4 3.47 7.57 -26.70
C SER A 4 2.20 7.87 -25.93
N ALA A 5 1.07 7.38 -26.42
CA ALA A 5 -0.24 7.56 -25.80
C ALA A 5 -0.16 7.10 -24.34
N ILE A 6 -0.43 8.03 -23.41
CA ILE A 6 -0.68 7.70 -22.01
C ILE A 6 -1.89 6.76 -22.02
N PRO A 7 -1.80 5.53 -21.47
CA PRO A 7 -2.95 4.64 -21.42
C PRO A 7 -3.99 5.30 -20.50
N PHE A 8 -5.11 5.73 -21.09
CA PHE A 8 -6.27 6.17 -20.32
C PHE A 8 -6.76 4.97 -19.50
N GLN A 9 -6.72 5.07 -18.18
CA GLN A 9 -7.31 4.08 -17.30
C GLN A 9 -8.80 4.40 -17.15
N PRO A 10 -9.72 3.54 -17.63
CA PRO A 10 -11.14 3.75 -17.43
C PRO A 10 -11.46 3.57 -15.94
N VAL A 11 -11.79 4.67 -15.26
CA VAL A 11 -12.33 4.62 -13.89
C VAL A 11 -13.84 4.46 -14.01
N THR A 12 -14.34 3.28 -13.67
CA THR A 12 -15.78 3.07 -13.50
C THR A 12 -16.20 3.57 -12.13
N VAL A 13 -17.09 4.56 -12.09
CA VAL A 13 -17.73 5.01 -10.85
C VAL A 13 -19.05 4.26 -10.70
N CYS A 14 -19.05 3.19 -9.93
CA CYS A 14 -20.19 2.36 -9.55
C CYS A 14 -20.69 2.69 -8.13
N CYS A 15 -20.65 3.97 -7.73
CA CYS A 15 -21.12 4.47 -6.43
C CYS A 15 -22.64 4.32 -6.20
N LEU A 16 -23.42 4.06 -7.26
CA LEU A 16 -24.89 3.98 -7.26
C LEU A 16 -25.43 2.65 -7.81
N GLY A 17 -24.57 1.62 -7.94
CA GLY A 17 -24.99 0.31 -8.43
C GLY A 17 -26.04 -0.34 -7.51
N LEU A 18 -27.00 -1.07 -8.09
CA LEU A 18 -28.08 -1.77 -7.36
C LEU A 18 -27.55 -2.70 -6.25
N THR A 19 -26.31 -3.17 -6.40
CA THR A 19 -25.65 -4.13 -5.50
C THR A 19 -24.72 -3.48 -4.46
N ILE A 20 -24.62 -2.14 -4.42
CA ILE A 20 -23.66 -1.43 -3.54
C ILE A 20 -23.91 -1.72 -2.05
N GLY A 21 -25.18 -1.88 -1.65
CA GLY A 21 -25.55 -2.24 -0.28
C GLY A 21 -25.01 -3.61 0.12
N ILE A 22 -25.19 -4.60 -0.76
CA ILE A 22 -24.69 -5.98 -0.58
C ILE A 22 -23.16 -5.97 -0.55
N SER A 23 -22.52 -5.30 -1.52
CA SER A 23 -21.06 -5.14 -1.61
C SER A 23 -20.46 -4.56 -0.31
N ARG A 24 -21.03 -3.46 0.22
CA ARG A 24 -20.58 -2.85 1.49
C ARG A 24 -20.84 -3.74 2.70
N TYR A 25 -21.93 -4.51 2.69
CA TYR A 25 -22.25 -5.43 3.78
C TYR A 25 -21.26 -6.60 3.82
N ILE A 26 -21.03 -7.28 2.69
CA ILE A 26 -20.08 -8.38 2.58
C ILE A 26 -18.66 -7.91 2.90
N SER A 27 -18.24 -6.75 2.40
CA SER A 27 -16.92 -6.20 2.72
C SER A 27 -16.74 -5.99 4.23
N ARG A 28 -17.73 -5.42 4.93
CA ARG A 28 -17.69 -5.26 6.39
C ARG A 28 -17.69 -6.60 7.14
N LEU A 29 -18.39 -7.59 6.61
CA LEU A 29 -18.49 -8.93 7.18
C LEU A 29 -17.16 -9.68 7.09
N LEU A 30 -16.49 -9.60 5.93
CA LEU A 30 -15.34 -10.44 5.59
C LEU A 30 -13.98 -9.79 5.85
N GLN A 31 -13.88 -8.44 5.80
CA GLN A 31 -12.61 -7.74 6.01
C GLN A 31 -11.92 -8.10 7.34
N PRO A 32 -12.61 -8.20 8.49
CA PRO A 32 -11.95 -8.55 9.75
C PRO A 32 -11.34 -9.96 9.74
N ILE A 33 -12.02 -10.91 9.09
CA ILE A 33 -11.55 -12.29 8.95
C ILE A 33 -10.29 -12.32 8.09
N TYR A 34 -10.33 -11.59 6.97
CA TYR A 34 -9.19 -11.43 6.09
C TYR A 34 -7.99 -10.77 6.78
N ASP A 35 -8.19 -9.65 7.45
CA ASP A 35 -7.13 -8.93 8.15
C ASP A 35 -6.45 -9.81 9.22
N GLN A 36 -7.23 -10.64 9.91
CA GLN A 36 -6.72 -11.59 10.89
C GLN A 36 -5.92 -12.71 10.23
N ALA A 37 -6.42 -13.30 9.14
CA ALA A 37 -5.75 -14.37 8.40
C ALA A 37 -4.41 -13.90 7.80
N THR A 38 -4.34 -12.66 7.31
CA THR A 38 -3.16 -12.14 6.62
C THR A 38 -2.22 -11.32 7.51
N ARG A 39 -2.41 -11.36 8.83
CA ARG A 39 -1.68 -10.53 9.79
C ARG A 39 -0.16 -10.66 9.69
N SER A 40 0.34 -11.86 9.42
CA SER A 40 1.77 -12.16 9.33
C SER A 40 2.43 -11.73 8.02
N THR A 41 1.63 -11.55 6.95
CA THR A 41 2.14 -11.32 5.59
C THR A 41 1.76 -9.94 5.04
N THR A 42 1.09 -9.12 5.85
CA THR A 42 0.53 -7.83 5.42
C THR A 42 0.99 -6.70 6.33
N PHE A 43 1.42 -5.60 5.71
CA PHE A 43 1.80 -4.36 6.38
C PHE A 43 0.59 -3.43 6.48
N PHE A 44 -0.07 -3.45 7.64
CA PHE A 44 -1.23 -2.60 7.91
C PHE A 44 -0.85 -1.17 8.31
N LYS A 45 0.40 -0.94 8.75
CA LYS A 45 0.94 0.37 9.14
C LYS A 45 2.25 0.64 8.42
N ALA A 46 2.56 1.91 8.23
CA ALA A 46 3.82 2.37 7.64
C ALA A 46 5.06 1.98 8.48
N THR A 47 4.88 1.73 9.79
CA THR A 47 5.96 1.31 10.69
C THR A 47 6.27 -0.19 10.62
N ASN A 48 5.34 -1.02 10.13
CA ASN A 48 5.55 -2.46 9.99
C ASN A 48 6.81 -2.84 9.20
N PRO A 49 7.10 -2.30 8.01
CA PRO A 49 8.33 -2.61 7.28
C PRO A 49 9.59 -2.17 8.03
N VAL A 50 9.55 -1.05 8.74
CA VAL A 50 10.70 -0.52 9.50
C VAL A 50 11.05 -1.49 10.62
N HIS A 51 10.05 -1.92 11.40
CA HIS A 51 10.26 -2.91 12.45
C HIS A 51 10.72 -4.27 11.91
N ALA A 52 10.18 -4.70 10.76
CA ALA A 52 10.64 -5.92 10.11
C ALA A 52 12.13 -5.82 9.72
N LEU A 53 12.55 -4.68 9.17
CA LEU A 53 13.94 -4.42 8.80
C LEU A 53 14.86 -4.30 10.01
N GLU A 54 14.43 -3.62 11.08
CA GLU A 54 15.18 -3.52 12.34
C GLU A 54 15.44 -4.91 12.95
N ASN A 55 14.43 -5.77 12.97
CA ASN A 55 14.58 -7.14 13.47
C ASN A 55 15.52 -7.96 12.58
N TYR A 56 15.37 -7.83 11.26
CA TYR A 56 16.25 -8.50 10.30
C TYR A 56 17.71 -8.04 10.43
N ALA A 57 17.95 -6.75 10.71
CA ALA A 57 19.28 -6.22 10.98
C ALA A 57 19.85 -6.73 12.32
N LYS A 58 19.03 -6.81 13.38
CA LYS A 58 19.45 -7.36 14.69
C LYS A 58 19.89 -8.82 14.59
N GLU A 59 19.30 -9.59 13.67
CA GLU A 59 19.67 -10.97 13.38
C GLU A 59 20.91 -11.09 12.48
N VAL A 60 21.63 -9.99 12.20
CA VAL A 60 22.84 -9.93 11.36
C VAL A 60 22.60 -10.41 9.92
N ARG A 61 21.35 -10.33 9.45
CA ARG A 61 20.97 -10.74 8.10
C ARG A 61 21.02 -9.60 7.08
N LEU A 62 20.97 -8.35 7.56
CA LEU A 62 21.15 -7.18 6.73
C LEU A 62 22.63 -6.98 6.40
N GLN A 63 23.04 -7.46 5.22
CA GLN A 63 24.39 -7.39 4.70
C GLN A 63 24.50 -6.38 3.55
N SER A 64 25.71 -5.98 3.19
CA SER A 64 25.96 -5.03 2.09
C SER A 64 25.49 -5.53 0.72
N ASN A 65 25.33 -6.86 0.55
CA ASN A 65 24.81 -7.51 -0.65
C ASN A 65 23.30 -7.83 -0.56
N THR A 66 22.59 -7.37 0.47
CA THR A 66 21.16 -7.62 0.63
C THR A 66 20.36 -6.79 -0.38
N LEU A 67 19.62 -7.46 -1.26
CA LEU A 67 18.75 -6.82 -2.25
C LEU A 67 17.31 -6.75 -1.76
N PHE A 68 16.65 -5.62 -2.02
CA PHE A 68 15.23 -5.42 -1.75
C PHE A 68 14.47 -5.30 -3.08
N ALA A 69 13.62 -6.29 -3.37
CA ALA A 69 12.72 -6.24 -4.53
C ALA A 69 11.36 -5.65 -4.17
N ALA A 70 10.75 -4.86 -5.06
CA ALA A 70 9.36 -4.45 -4.97
C ALA A 70 8.64 -4.81 -6.26
N VAL A 71 7.54 -5.55 -6.16
CA VAL A 71 6.71 -5.94 -7.31
C VAL A 71 5.35 -5.25 -7.20
N HIS A 72 4.99 -4.55 -8.26
CA HIS A 72 3.74 -3.82 -8.37
C HIS A 72 2.80 -4.59 -9.29
N VAL A 73 1.61 -4.96 -8.79
CA VAL A 73 0.58 -5.60 -9.61
C VAL A 73 -0.48 -4.57 -9.98
N ASN A 74 -0.45 -4.16 -11.24
CA ASN A 74 -1.38 -3.18 -11.76
C ASN A 74 -2.69 -3.85 -12.16
N GLU A 75 -3.81 -3.18 -11.90
CA GLU A 75 -5.14 -3.49 -12.44
C GLU A 75 -5.68 -4.90 -12.16
N LEU A 76 -5.25 -5.55 -11.09
CA LEU A 76 -5.65 -6.93 -10.79
C LEU A 76 -7.19 -7.12 -10.81
N CYS A 77 -7.93 -6.17 -10.23
CA CYS A 77 -9.39 -6.20 -10.18
C CYS A 77 -10.04 -6.17 -11.57
N THR A 78 -9.44 -5.54 -12.58
CA THR A 78 -10.05 -5.43 -13.93
C THR A 78 -9.72 -6.65 -14.81
N LEU A 79 -8.68 -7.41 -14.44
CA LEU A 79 -8.11 -8.47 -15.27
C LEU A 79 -8.58 -9.88 -14.91
N ILE A 80 -9.18 -10.11 -13.74
CA ILE A 80 -9.60 -11.45 -13.31
C ILE A 80 -11.08 -11.70 -13.68
N PRO A 81 -11.41 -12.82 -14.36
CA PRO A 81 -12.79 -13.27 -14.55
C PRO A 81 -13.53 -13.49 -13.21
N HIS A 82 -14.84 -13.24 -13.17
CA HIS A 82 -15.63 -13.35 -11.93
C HIS A 82 -15.53 -14.74 -11.28
N GLU A 83 -15.56 -15.80 -12.07
CA GLU A 83 -15.45 -17.18 -11.58
C GLU A 83 -14.14 -17.41 -10.81
N GLN A 84 -13.02 -16.90 -11.35
CA GLN A 84 -11.69 -16.99 -10.75
C GLN A 84 -11.51 -16.13 -9.49
N LEU A 85 -12.42 -15.19 -9.22
CA LEU A 85 -12.45 -14.44 -7.95
C LEU A 85 -13.26 -15.16 -6.87
N THR A 86 -14.27 -15.95 -7.25
CA THR A 86 -15.17 -16.61 -6.30
C THR A 86 -14.58 -17.88 -5.70
N GLU A 87 -13.77 -18.63 -6.46
CA GLU A 87 -13.14 -19.86 -5.99
C GLU A 87 -12.13 -19.62 -4.85
N PRO A 88 -11.17 -18.66 -4.95
CA PRO A 88 -10.29 -18.35 -3.83
C PRO A 88 -11.03 -17.84 -2.61
N LEU A 89 -12.13 -17.10 -2.78
CA LEU A 89 -12.97 -16.69 -1.66
C LEU A 89 -13.63 -17.89 -0.99
N GLN A 90 -14.13 -18.86 -1.75
CA GLN A 90 -14.75 -20.05 -1.21
C GLN A 90 -13.75 -20.86 -0.38
N HIS A 91 -12.55 -21.12 -0.92
CA HIS A 91 -11.46 -21.74 -0.16
C HIS A 91 -11.11 -20.93 1.10
N PHE A 92 -11.00 -19.60 0.98
CA PHE A 92 -10.72 -18.73 2.12
C PHE A 92 -11.73 -18.88 3.25
N LEU A 93 -13.02 -18.92 2.92
CA LEU A 93 -14.06 -19.07 3.92
C LEU A 93 -14.02 -20.46 4.57
N TYR A 94 -13.73 -21.52 3.83
CA TYR A 94 -13.55 -22.86 4.42
C TYR A 94 -12.33 -22.95 5.34
N ASP A 95 -11.22 -22.30 4.97
CA ASP A 95 -9.98 -22.31 5.75
C ASP A 95 -10.08 -21.48 7.05
N TYR A 96 -10.79 -20.35 7.01
CA TYR A 96 -10.77 -19.33 8.07
C TYR A 96 -12.12 -19.11 8.78
N VAL A 97 -13.18 -19.84 8.40
CA VAL A 97 -14.48 -19.82 9.07
C VAL A 97 -14.88 -21.25 9.48
N PRO A 98 -14.34 -21.77 10.60
CA PRO A 98 -14.53 -23.16 11.01
C PRO A 98 -15.99 -23.52 11.28
N ASP A 99 -16.80 -22.56 11.74
CA ASP A 99 -18.23 -22.76 12.01
C ASP A 99 -19.08 -22.85 10.72
N GLY A 100 -18.48 -22.66 9.55
CA GLY A 100 -19.17 -22.67 8.25
C GLY A 100 -20.15 -21.52 8.04
N GLN A 101 -20.18 -20.54 8.95
CA GLN A 101 -21.05 -19.38 8.88
C GLN A 101 -20.41 -18.12 9.49
N VAL A 102 -20.75 -16.96 8.94
CA VAL A 102 -20.34 -15.65 9.47
C VAL A 102 -21.59 -14.84 9.80
N GLN A 103 -21.78 -14.50 11.07
CA GLN A 103 -22.98 -13.78 11.56
C GLN A 103 -24.32 -14.43 11.10
N GLY A 104 -24.38 -15.77 11.08
CA GLY A 104 -25.58 -16.52 10.68
C GLY A 104 -25.77 -16.72 9.17
N LEU A 105 -24.85 -16.23 8.34
CA LEU A 105 -24.82 -16.52 6.90
C LEU A 105 -23.88 -17.68 6.61
N THR A 106 -24.38 -18.72 5.94
CA THR A 106 -23.54 -19.85 5.50
C THR A 106 -22.53 -19.40 4.45
N VAL A 107 -21.41 -20.13 4.34
CA VAL A 107 -20.40 -19.90 3.27
C VAL A 107 -21.07 -19.86 1.89
N ASP A 108 -21.93 -20.82 1.56
CA ASP A 108 -22.63 -20.87 0.27
C ASP A 108 -23.48 -19.61 0.03
N THR A 109 -24.21 -19.14 1.04
CA THR A 109 -25.01 -17.90 0.93
C THR A 109 -24.12 -16.69 0.65
N ILE A 110 -22.97 -16.60 1.33
CA ILE A 110 -22.01 -15.52 1.10
C ILE A 110 -21.50 -15.59 -0.34
N ILE A 111 -21.08 -16.77 -0.83
CA ILE A 111 -20.60 -16.95 -2.20
C ILE A 111 -21.66 -16.58 -3.24
N GLU A 112 -22.92 -16.97 -3.03
CA GLU A 112 -24.01 -16.60 -3.93
C GLU A 112 -24.26 -15.09 -3.96
N LEU A 113 -24.21 -14.42 -2.79
CA LEU A 113 -24.32 -12.96 -2.74
C LEU A 113 -23.14 -12.28 -3.47
N VAL A 114 -21.93 -12.82 -3.35
CA VAL A 114 -20.77 -12.32 -4.09
C VAL A 114 -20.94 -12.51 -5.61
N ARG A 115 -21.34 -13.70 -6.06
CA ARG A 115 -21.64 -13.96 -7.48
C ARG A 115 -22.69 -13.01 -8.00
N PHE A 116 -23.75 -12.78 -7.23
CA PHE A 116 -24.80 -11.84 -7.57
C PHE A 116 -24.27 -10.41 -7.71
N VAL A 117 -23.41 -9.95 -6.80
CA VAL A 117 -22.76 -8.62 -6.89
C VAL A 117 -21.95 -8.50 -8.17
N LEU A 118 -21.09 -9.50 -8.47
CA LEU A 118 -20.21 -9.51 -9.63
C LEU A 118 -20.98 -9.53 -10.95
N GLN A 119 -22.00 -10.39 -11.07
CA GLN A 119 -22.81 -10.54 -12.29
C GLN A 119 -23.70 -9.33 -12.57
N ASN A 120 -23.95 -8.47 -11.57
CA ASN A 120 -24.82 -7.30 -11.68
C ASN A 120 -24.04 -5.98 -11.55
N GLN A 121 -22.83 -5.95 -12.10
CA GLN A 121 -22.05 -4.72 -12.25
C GLN A 121 -22.39 -4.05 -13.58
N TYR A 122 -22.89 -2.81 -13.51
CA TYR A 122 -23.26 -2.01 -14.68
C TYR A 122 -22.57 -0.65 -14.63
N PHE A 123 -22.26 -0.12 -15.80
CA PHE A 123 -21.71 1.22 -15.96
C PHE A 123 -22.35 1.92 -17.16
N ILE A 124 -22.30 3.26 -17.13
CA ILE A 124 -22.82 4.10 -18.22
C ILE A 124 -21.63 4.66 -18.98
N PHE A 125 -21.66 4.51 -20.30
CA PHE A 125 -20.70 5.13 -21.21
C PHE A 125 -21.45 5.61 -22.45
N ASP A 126 -21.22 6.86 -22.87
CA ASP A 126 -21.89 7.43 -24.05
C ASP A 126 -23.42 7.24 -24.03
N ASN A 127 -24.05 7.57 -22.88
CA ASN A 127 -25.48 7.41 -22.62
C ASN A 127 -26.05 5.99 -22.83
N LYS A 128 -25.19 4.96 -22.86
CA LYS A 128 -25.57 3.55 -22.95
C LYS A 128 -25.17 2.81 -21.68
N ILE A 129 -26.01 1.87 -21.27
CA ILE A 129 -25.76 1.01 -20.11
C ILE A 129 -25.03 -0.24 -20.59
N TYR A 130 -23.90 -0.55 -19.97
CA TYR A 130 -23.10 -1.74 -20.22
C TYR A 130 -23.04 -2.59 -18.96
N ARG A 131 -23.04 -3.91 -19.16
CA ARG A 131 -22.76 -4.87 -18.09
C ARG A 131 -21.29 -5.25 -18.12
N GLN A 132 -20.62 -5.18 -16.98
CA GLN A 132 -19.26 -5.66 -16.83
C GLN A 132 -19.26 -7.19 -16.74
N ILE A 133 -18.62 -7.84 -17.72
CA ILE A 133 -18.54 -9.32 -17.80
C ILE A 133 -17.25 -9.89 -17.23
N LYS A 134 -16.26 -9.03 -16.98
CA LYS A 134 -14.94 -9.38 -16.50
C LYS A 134 -14.41 -8.29 -15.57
N GLY A 135 -13.66 -8.72 -14.56
CA GLY A 135 -13.09 -7.82 -13.59
C GLY A 135 -14.14 -7.09 -12.78
N CYS A 136 -13.70 -6.04 -12.13
CA CYS A 136 -14.45 -5.36 -11.09
C CYS A 136 -14.13 -3.88 -11.13
N GLY A 137 -15.14 -3.02 -11.00
CA GLY A 137 -14.93 -1.58 -10.82
C GLY A 137 -14.02 -1.29 -9.63
N SER A 138 -12.94 -0.54 -9.87
CA SER A 138 -11.90 -0.24 -8.87
C SER A 138 -12.36 0.67 -7.73
N ASP A 139 -13.62 1.08 -7.69
CA ASP A 139 -14.16 2.02 -6.72
C ASP A 139 -14.94 1.36 -5.57
N GLN A 140 -15.12 0.03 -5.62
CA GLN A 140 -15.82 -0.70 -4.55
C GLN A 140 -14.82 -1.36 -3.58
N PRO A 141 -14.96 -1.14 -2.25
CA PRO A 141 -14.10 -1.78 -1.23
C PRO A 141 -14.12 -3.30 -1.30
N PHE A 142 -15.27 -3.88 -1.64
CA PHE A 142 -15.45 -5.31 -1.79
C PHE A 142 -14.58 -5.94 -2.89
N ASN A 143 -14.42 -5.23 -4.02
CA ASN A 143 -13.64 -5.72 -5.14
C ASN A 143 -12.14 -5.82 -4.80
N HIS A 144 -11.64 -4.87 -4.01
CA HIS A 144 -10.28 -4.92 -3.48
C HIS A 144 -10.09 -6.10 -2.54
N LEU A 145 -11.08 -6.40 -1.70
CA LEU A 145 -11.03 -7.54 -0.81
C LEU A 145 -10.92 -8.87 -1.59
N LEU A 146 -11.72 -9.04 -2.65
CA LEU A 146 -11.63 -10.23 -3.51
C LEU A 146 -10.25 -10.38 -4.17
N ALA A 147 -9.73 -9.29 -4.73
CA ALA A 147 -8.41 -9.28 -5.35
C ALA A 147 -7.29 -9.58 -4.33
N ASN A 148 -7.44 -9.08 -3.11
CA ASN A 148 -6.52 -9.32 -2.01
C ASN A 148 -6.54 -10.79 -1.53
N ILE A 149 -7.71 -11.42 -1.48
CA ILE A 149 -7.88 -12.86 -1.23
C ILE A 149 -7.27 -13.69 -2.35
N TYR A 150 -7.51 -13.34 -3.62
CA TYR A 150 -6.86 -14.00 -4.74
C TYR A 150 -5.33 -13.95 -4.59
N MET A 151 -4.77 -12.77 -4.33
CA MET A 151 -3.33 -12.60 -4.13
C MET A 151 -2.80 -13.36 -2.91
N PHE A 152 -3.62 -13.53 -1.88
CA PHE A 152 -3.24 -14.29 -0.69
C PHE A 152 -2.93 -15.76 -1.01
N TYR A 153 -3.70 -16.38 -1.91
CA TYR A 153 -3.41 -17.74 -2.38
C TYR A 153 -2.28 -17.76 -3.42
N TRP A 154 -2.28 -16.82 -4.36
CA TRP A 154 -1.27 -16.75 -5.40
C TRP A 154 0.16 -16.62 -4.84
N GLN A 155 0.33 -15.87 -3.75
CA GLN A 155 1.66 -15.60 -3.17
C GLN A 155 2.19 -16.73 -2.27
N GLN A 156 1.44 -17.81 -2.01
CA GLN A 156 1.77 -18.80 -0.98
C GLN A 156 3.15 -19.42 -1.15
N ASP A 157 3.51 -19.84 -2.37
CA ASP A 157 4.80 -20.50 -2.62
C ASP A 157 5.99 -19.54 -2.47
N LEU A 158 5.81 -18.28 -2.90
CA LEU A 158 6.78 -17.22 -2.69
C LEU A 158 6.99 -16.98 -1.19
N VAL A 159 5.90 -16.79 -0.44
CA VAL A 159 5.98 -16.53 1.01
C VAL A 159 6.62 -17.71 1.74
N LYS A 160 6.22 -18.95 1.41
CA LYS A 160 6.82 -20.16 2.00
C LYS A 160 8.33 -20.22 1.74
N THR A 161 8.74 -19.94 0.51
CA THR A 161 10.17 -19.94 0.14
C THR A 161 10.95 -18.92 0.97
N LEU A 162 10.45 -17.69 1.04
CA LEU A 162 11.08 -16.60 1.79
C LEU A 162 11.12 -16.90 3.30
N VAL A 163 10.01 -17.36 3.88
CA VAL A 163 9.95 -17.72 5.31
C VAL A 163 10.91 -18.86 5.63
N ASN A 164 11.02 -19.89 4.78
CA ASN A 164 11.97 -21.00 4.97
C ASN A 164 13.43 -20.53 4.89
N GLN A 165 13.68 -19.48 4.12
CA GLN A 165 14.99 -18.84 4.02
C GLN A 165 15.20 -17.80 5.15
N ASN A 166 14.22 -17.58 6.02
CA ASN A 166 14.18 -16.54 7.06
C ASN A 166 14.31 -15.12 6.48
N GLU A 167 13.64 -14.88 5.37
CA GLU A 167 13.64 -13.61 4.64
C GLU A 167 12.42 -12.74 4.96
N ILE A 168 12.57 -11.43 4.81
CA ILE A 168 11.47 -10.49 5.04
C ILE A 168 10.48 -10.56 3.88
N PHE A 169 9.20 -10.76 4.18
CA PHE A 169 8.11 -10.55 3.23
C PHE A 169 7.06 -9.63 3.83
N GLY A 170 6.50 -8.76 3.00
CA GLY A 170 5.26 -8.09 3.36
C GLY A 170 4.56 -7.41 2.19
N ARG A 171 3.23 -7.33 2.30
CA ARG A 171 2.36 -6.78 1.26
C ARG A 171 1.51 -5.62 1.80
N TYR A 172 1.32 -4.60 0.97
CA TYR A 172 0.33 -3.54 1.22
C TYR A 172 -0.99 -3.83 0.49
N LEU A 173 -2.13 -3.65 1.18
CA LEU A 173 -3.46 -4.00 0.64
C LEU A 173 -4.09 -2.92 -0.28
N ASN A 174 -3.69 -1.66 -0.14
CA ASN A 174 -4.35 -0.53 -0.82
C ASN A 174 -3.72 -0.15 -2.17
N LYS A 175 -2.56 -0.74 -2.48
CA LYS A 175 -1.85 -0.70 -3.75
C LYS A 175 -1.06 -1.99 -3.73
N ILE A 176 -1.28 -2.92 -4.65
CA ILE A 176 -0.60 -4.22 -4.60
C ILE A 176 0.90 -3.97 -4.80
N GLN A 177 1.60 -3.82 -3.67
CA GLN A 177 3.05 -3.71 -3.54
C GLN A 177 3.47 -4.95 -2.79
N LEU A 178 3.99 -5.92 -3.53
CA LEU A 178 4.77 -7.02 -2.98
C LEU A 178 6.14 -6.46 -2.64
N ARG A 179 6.60 -6.58 -1.39
CA ARG A 179 7.97 -6.24 -1.02
C ARG A 179 8.73 -7.48 -0.53
N THR A 180 9.96 -7.52 -1.04
CA THR A 180 11.15 -8.34 -0.81
C THR A 180 11.22 -9.77 -1.36
N ILE A 181 12.20 -9.95 -2.26
CA ILE A 181 13.01 -11.14 -2.40
C ILE A 181 14.42 -10.67 -2.10
N THR A 182 15.06 -11.28 -1.12
CA THR A 182 16.47 -11.13 -0.79
C THR A 182 17.22 -12.24 -1.49
N ASN A 183 18.15 -11.87 -2.35
CA ASN A 183 19.06 -12.82 -2.97
C ASN A 183 20.47 -12.40 -2.56
N HIS A 184 21.21 -13.30 -1.95
CA HIS A 184 22.62 -13.09 -1.65
C HIS A 184 23.41 -13.40 -2.92
N ASP A 185 23.48 -12.43 -3.82
CA ASP A 185 24.34 -12.52 -5.00
C ASP A 185 25.55 -11.61 -4.80
N ASN A 186 26.75 -12.16 -4.91
CA ASN A 186 27.99 -11.45 -4.62
C ASN A 186 28.45 -10.54 -5.78
N ASP A 187 27.74 -10.56 -6.92
CA ASP A 187 28.21 -9.98 -8.18
C ASP A 187 27.40 -8.77 -8.70
N ILE A 188 26.56 -8.11 -7.88
CA ILE A 188 25.75 -6.98 -8.36
C ILE A 188 25.98 -5.70 -7.55
N GLU A 189 26.64 -4.72 -8.18
CA GLU A 189 26.80 -3.36 -7.67
C GLU A 189 25.43 -2.69 -7.39
N PRO A 190 25.27 -1.92 -6.29
CA PRO A 190 23.99 -1.35 -5.91
C PRO A 190 23.68 -0.11 -6.75
N ARG A 191 22.66 -0.17 -7.61
CA ARG A 191 22.11 1.01 -8.29
C ARG A 191 20.67 1.27 -7.84
N GLY A 192 20.53 2.29 -7.00
CA GLY A 192 19.37 3.18 -6.77
C GLY A 192 17.94 2.64 -6.90
N LEU A 193 17.16 2.79 -5.81
CA LEU A 193 15.71 2.64 -5.80
C LEU A 193 15.05 3.70 -6.71
N SER A 194 14.57 3.28 -7.88
CA SER A 194 13.76 4.12 -8.77
C SER A 194 12.28 3.83 -8.52
N PHE A 195 11.61 4.65 -7.70
CA PHE A 195 10.15 4.58 -7.54
C PHE A 195 9.45 5.42 -8.62
N ILE A 196 8.75 4.76 -9.55
CA ILE A 196 7.82 5.37 -10.52
C ILE A 196 6.44 4.77 -10.22
N SER A 197 5.45 5.60 -9.88
CA SER A 197 4.07 5.20 -9.65
C SER A 197 3.20 5.67 -10.81
N ASP A 198 2.52 4.72 -11.45
CA ASP A 198 1.63 4.92 -12.60
C ASP A 198 0.23 5.45 -12.22
N HIS A 199 0.04 6.01 -11.01
CA HIS A 199 -1.26 6.51 -10.57
C HIS A 199 -1.55 7.93 -11.08
N PRO A 200 -2.81 8.23 -11.47
CA PRO A 200 -3.23 9.61 -11.70
C PRO A 200 -2.98 10.42 -10.43
N LEU A 201 -2.50 11.66 -10.60
CA LEU A 201 -2.08 12.63 -9.58
C LEU A 201 -3.14 12.87 -8.48
N LEU A 202 -3.36 11.90 -7.60
CA LEU A 202 -4.02 12.12 -6.33
C LEU A 202 -3.04 12.95 -5.51
N MET A 203 -3.41 14.21 -5.27
CA MET A 203 -2.64 15.16 -4.48
C MET A 203 -2.58 14.70 -3.01
N TYR A 204 -1.69 13.76 -2.71
CA TYR A 204 -1.37 13.39 -1.34
C TYR A 204 -0.36 14.39 -0.77
N SER A 205 -0.83 15.62 -0.53
CA SER A 205 -0.10 16.69 0.14
C SER A 205 0.56 16.24 1.45
N THR A 206 -0.11 15.34 2.17
CA THR A 206 0.35 14.75 3.43
C THR A 206 1.45 13.70 3.27
N LEU A 207 1.61 13.10 2.09
CA LEU A 207 2.62 12.06 1.84
C LEU A 207 4.03 12.66 1.79
N ILE A 208 4.18 13.84 1.18
CA ILE A 208 5.47 14.57 1.16
C ILE A 208 5.90 14.87 2.59
N GLN A 209 4.99 15.39 3.41
CA GLN A 209 5.24 15.70 4.80
C GLN A 209 5.61 14.43 5.60
N ALA A 210 4.88 13.32 5.39
CA ALA A 210 5.18 12.05 6.04
C ALA A 210 6.55 11.48 5.65
N CYS A 211 6.92 11.51 4.37
CA CYS A 211 8.23 11.06 3.90
C CYS A 211 9.36 11.91 4.49
N LEU A 212 9.17 13.22 4.61
CA LEU A 212 10.16 14.12 5.21
C LEU A 212 10.27 13.95 6.72
N MET A 213 9.16 13.72 7.43
CA MET A 213 9.20 13.36 8.86
C MET A 213 9.95 12.04 9.05
N LEU A 214 9.70 11.03 8.21
CA LEU A 214 10.42 9.76 8.26
C LEU A 214 11.92 9.95 8.00
N ALA A 215 12.29 10.71 6.97
CA ALA A 215 13.67 11.07 6.69
C ALA A 215 14.36 11.73 7.90
N ALA A 216 13.64 12.58 8.64
CA ALA A 216 14.15 13.20 9.86
C ALA A 216 14.32 12.20 11.02
N VAL A 217 13.41 11.24 11.18
CA VAL A 217 13.49 10.21 12.23
C VAL A 217 14.70 9.29 12.00
N ILE A 218 14.93 8.84 10.76
CA ILE A 218 15.99 7.87 10.43
C ILE A 218 17.38 8.50 10.32
N SER A 219 17.46 9.79 9.99
CA SER A 219 18.73 10.48 9.83
C SER A 219 19.17 11.06 11.17
N SER A 220 20.38 10.71 11.62
CA SER A 220 20.96 11.31 12.83
C SER A 220 21.79 12.56 12.50
N GLN A 221 22.31 12.65 11.28
CA GLN A 221 23.08 13.80 10.80
C GLN A 221 22.27 14.60 9.77
N VAL A 222 22.45 15.92 9.78
CA VAL A 222 21.78 16.85 8.85
C VAL A 222 22.19 16.60 7.40
N SER A 223 23.41 16.08 7.17
CA SER A 223 23.89 15.66 5.85
C SER A 223 23.06 14.51 5.29
N ASP A 224 22.76 13.52 6.11
CA ASP A 224 22.01 12.32 5.71
C ASP A 224 20.55 12.69 5.44
N PHE A 225 19.99 13.56 6.29
CA PHE A 225 18.67 14.13 6.06
C PHE A 225 18.59 14.91 4.75
N HIS A 226 19.64 15.65 4.37
CA HIS A 226 19.68 16.35 3.10
C HIS A 226 19.72 15.41 1.89
N ASN A 227 20.39 14.27 2.00
CA ASN A 227 20.42 13.23 0.97
C ASN A 227 19.03 12.60 0.82
N GLU A 228 18.45 12.10 1.91
CA GLU A 228 17.10 11.51 1.92
C GLU A 228 16.04 12.49 1.41
N ARG A 229 16.12 13.76 1.80
CA ARG A 229 15.21 14.81 1.30
C ARG A 229 15.34 15.01 -0.20
N ARG A 230 16.56 14.94 -0.75
CA ARG A 230 16.79 15.05 -2.20
C ARG A 230 16.19 13.83 -2.91
N ASP A 231 16.33 12.64 -2.33
CA ASP A 231 15.76 11.42 -2.90
C ASP A 231 14.23 11.44 -2.88
N VAL A 232 13.62 11.87 -1.77
CA VAL A 232 12.17 12.13 -1.69
C VAL A 232 11.74 13.10 -2.78
N GLN A 233 12.46 14.20 -2.99
CA GLN A 233 12.13 15.16 -4.06
C GLN A 233 12.21 14.54 -5.45
N ILE A 234 13.26 13.78 -5.74
CA ILE A 234 13.43 13.09 -7.03
C ILE A 234 12.29 12.10 -7.25
N VAL A 235 11.92 11.35 -6.22
CA VAL A 235 10.78 10.43 -6.25
C VAL A 235 9.51 11.18 -6.63
N PHE A 236 9.14 12.26 -5.95
CA PHE A 236 7.93 13.01 -6.29
C PHE A 236 7.99 13.65 -7.68
N LEU A 237 9.14 14.16 -8.12
CA LEU A 237 9.31 14.70 -9.48
C LEU A 237 9.11 13.63 -10.56
N ASN A 238 9.68 12.44 -10.36
CA ASN A 238 9.52 11.29 -11.26
C ASN A 238 8.07 10.78 -11.31
N ASN A 239 7.25 11.17 -10.32
CA ASN A 239 5.84 10.85 -10.22
C ASN A 239 4.92 11.97 -10.73
N GLY A 240 5.46 12.94 -11.48
CA GLY A 240 4.67 13.99 -12.14
C GLY A 240 4.25 15.16 -11.24
N TYR A 241 4.73 15.23 -10.00
CA TYR A 241 4.48 16.38 -9.12
C TYR A 241 5.36 17.55 -9.53
N SER A 242 4.80 18.77 -9.52
CA SER A 242 5.57 19.97 -9.85
C SER A 242 6.57 20.31 -8.73
N MET A 243 7.71 20.90 -9.11
CA MET A 243 8.71 21.32 -8.12
C MET A 243 8.16 22.36 -7.13
N ASN A 244 7.23 23.21 -7.57
CA ASN A 244 6.57 24.18 -6.70
C ASN A 244 5.68 23.48 -5.66
N PHE A 245 4.87 22.52 -6.10
CA PHE A 245 4.04 21.71 -5.20
C PHE A 245 4.89 21.00 -4.14
N ILE A 246 6.00 20.38 -4.54
CA ILE A 246 6.89 19.67 -3.60
C ILE A 246 7.50 20.65 -2.60
N LYS A 247 7.97 21.82 -3.07
CA LYS A 247 8.55 22.86 -2.21
C LYS A 247 7.54 23.42 -1.22
N GLU A 248 6.34 23.75 -1.65
CA GLU A 248 5.28 24.29 -0.79
C GLU A 248 4.92 23.33 0.35
N HIS A 249 4.81 22.03 0.05
CA HIS A 249 4.46 21.03 1.05
C HIS A 249 5.61 20.70 2.00
N ALA A 250 6.85 20.72 1.50
CA ALA A 250 8.03 20.64 2.34
C ALA A 250 8.15 21.87 3.26
N GLU A 251 7.92 23.07 2.72
CA GLU A 251 7.91 24.34 3.48
C GLU A 251 6.88 24.33 4.59
N LYS A 252 5.68 23.83 4.30
CA LYS A 252 4.62 23.70 5.30
C LYS A 252 5.05 22.83 6.48
N LEU A 253 5.71 21.70 6.23
CA LEU A 253 6.26 20.87 7.31
C LEU A 253 7.26 21.65 8.17
N PHE A 254 8.22 22.34 7.56
CA PHE A 254 9.21 23.10 8.32
C PHE A 254 8.59 24.26 9.11
N GLN A 255 7.51 24.86 8.60
CA GLN A 255 6.74 25.87 9.33
C GLN A 255 5.98 25.26 10.53
N ASP A 256 5.39 24.08 10.35
CA ASP A 256 4.69 23.34 11.41
C ASP A 256 5.62 23.02 12.60
N PHE A 257 6.92 22.86 12.34
CA PHE A 257 7.98 22.65 13.34
C PHE A 257 8.85 23.90 13.59
N HIS A 258 8.30 25.09 13.36
CA HIS A 258 8.91 26.38 13.71
C HIS A 258 10.31 26.68 13.14
N ILE A 259 10.72 26.03 12.05
CA ILE A 259 11.97 26.36 11.34
C ILE A 259 11.70 27.43 10.30
N SER A 260 12.15 28.65 10.61
CA SER A 260 12.21 29.73 9.62
C SER A 260 13.47 29.59 8.76
N ASN A 261 13.32 29.71 7.44
CA ASN A 261 14.43 29.72 6.48
C ASN A 261 15.26 28.42 6.39
N TRP A 262 14.58 27.26 6.33
CA TRP A 262 15.21 25.93 6.20
C TRP A 262 16.16 25.80 4.98
N LYS A 263 15.99 26.63 3.94
CA LYS A 263 16.79 26.60 2.71
C LYS A 263 18.24 27.06 2.89
N SER A 264 18.53 27.88 3.89
CA SER A 264 19.85 28.50 4.06
C SER A 264 20.51 28.22 5.41
N ASN A 265 19.78 27.73 6.42
CA ASN A 265 20.24 27.70 7.82
C ASN A 265 19.97 26.38 8.57
N LEU A 266 19.74 25.27 7.86
CA LEU A 266 19.64 23.97 8.53
C LEU A 266 21.05 23.47 8.89
N ASN A 267 21.49 23.77 10.11
CA ASN A 267 22.72 23.22 10.69
C ASN A 267 22.36 22.07 11.64
N GLN A 268 23.35 21.31 12.11
CA GLN A 268 23.09 20.15 12.96
C GLN A 268 22.25 20.49 14.20
N ASN A 269 22.52 21.64 14.84
CA ASN A 269 21.82 22.04 16.07
C ASN A 269 20.34 22.39 15.80
N THR A 270 20.04 23.13 14.72
CA THR A 270 18.64 23.44 14.34
C THR A 270 17.91 22.20 13.84
N TYR A 271 18.63 21.28 13.20
CA TYR A 271 18.10 19.99 12.77
C TYR A 271 17.77 19.08 13.96
N ASP A 272 18.66 18.94 14.95
CA ASP A 272 18.46 18.10 16.13
C ASP A 272 17.23 18.54 16.93
N LYS A 273 17.00 19.86 17.04
CA LYS A 273 15.80 20.41 17.69
C LYS A 273 14.52 19.99 16.96
N MET A 274 14.46 20.19 15.64
CA MET A 274 13.31 19.77 14.83
C MET A 274 13.10 18.25 14.91
N ARG A 275 14.19 17.49 14.81
CA ARG A 275 14.15 16.02 14.90
C ARG A 275 13.57 15.58 16.24
N GLY A 276 13.95 16.22 17.34
CA GLY A 276 13.36 16.00 18.66
C GLY A 276 11.85 16.24 18.68
N GLU A 277 11.39 17.38 18.17
CA GLU A 277 9.95 17.71 18.09
C GLU A 277 9.16 16.72 17.21
N ILE A 278 9.73 16.27 16.10
CA ILE A 278 9.12 15.25 15.22
C ILE A 278 9.01 13.90 15.94
N ILE A 279 10.04 13.50 16.69
CA ILE A 279 10.03 12.24 17.45
C ILE A 279 8.99 12.29 18.57
N GLU A 280 8.90 13.40 19.30
CA GLU A 280 7.88 13.60 20.34
C GLU A 280 6.46 13.59 19.75
N TYR A 281 6.26 14.25 18.60
CA TYR A 281 5.00 14.23 17.87
C TYR A 281 4.59 12.80 17.47
N ASP A 282 5.51 12.02 16.92
CA ASP A 282 5.24 10.63 16.53
C ASP A 282 4.87 9.78 17.77
N GLN A 283 5.61 9.93 18.88
CA GLN A 283 5.33 9.23 20.14
C GLN A 283 3.94 9.55 20.70
N GLN A 284 3.57 10.84 20.79
CA GLN A 284 2.24 11.27 21.25
C GLN A 284 1.12 10.75 20.34
N TYR A 285 1.35 10.74 19.03
CA TYR A 285 0.41 10.17 18.06
C TYR A 285 0.20 8.66 18.25
N GLN A 286 1.26 7.90 18.57
CA GLN A 286 1.14 6.47 18.90
C GLN A 286 0.36 6.26 20.22
N GLU A 287 0.62 7.05 21.26
CA GLU A 287 -0.06 6.95 22.56
C GLU A 287 -1.56 7.25 22.48
N MET A 288 -1.95 8.30 21.73
CA MET A 288 -3.36 8.64 21.51
C MET A 288 -4.14 7.51 20.84
N LYS A 289 -3.50 6.78 19.90
CA LYS A 289 -4.11 5.64 19.22
C LYS A 289 -4.23 4.38 20.09
N ILE A 290 -3.38 4.25 21.12
CA ILE A 290 -3.46 3.14 22.08
C ILE A 290 -4.61 3.38 23.07
N LYS A 291 -4.85 4.62 23.49
CA LYS A 291 -5.95 4.98 24.42
C LYS A 291 -7.37 4.91 23.82
N HIS A 292 -7.51 4.89 22.50
CA HIS A 292 -8.78 4.83 21.78
C HIS A 292 -9.06 3.46 21.13
N ARG A 293 -8.37 2.41 21.60
CA ARG A 293 -8.64 1.01 21.30
C ARG A 293 -9.14 0.31 22.55
#